data_AF-A0A4R8UU24-F1
#
_entry.id   AF-A0A4R8UU24-F1
#
_cell.length_a   1.000
_cell.length_b   1.000
_cell.length_c   1.000
_cell.angle_alpha   90.00
_cell.angle_beta   90.00
_cell.angle_gamma   90.00
#
_symmetry.space_group_name_H-M   'P 1'
#
loop_
_entity.id
_entity.type
_entity.pdbx_description
1 polymer ?
#
loop_
_entity_poly.entity_id
_entity_poly.type
_entity_poly.pdbx_seq_one_letter_code
_entity_poly.pdbx_strand_id
1 'polypeptide(L)'
;MNVSGPDRPPTMIRQPDAHARPASQGSRYAQSLRAVTPVMRRTGLLIVLALGSTLGTPAFAMESLQGSATTMTVTEQFPSQARVGLRMGFTITLDAVEPTGTIEVYTGATLLATTDARDRAWTSVPTETLLPGCVPLRFVYVSTGDFEGAEATISVELHMASTRVTITARRP
;
A
#
# COMPACT_ATOMS: atom_id res chain seq x y z
N MET A 1 49.28 1.41 -36.47
CA MET A 1 50.39 0.57 -35.95
C MET A 1 50.70 1.03 -34.53
N ASN A 2 50.65 0.07 -33.58
CA ASN A 2 51.23 0.12 -32.23
C ASN A 2 52.67 0.70 -32.25
N VAL A 3 53.26 1.26 -31.18
CA VAL A 3 53.64 0.54 -29.94
C VAL A 3 53.80 1.47 -28.73
N SER A 4 53.26 0.97 -27.62
CA SER A 4 53.54 1.14 -26.19
C SER A 4 54.90 1.69 -25.74
N GLY A 5 54.89 2.50 -24.68
CA GLY A 5 56.04 2.71 -23.78
C GLY A 5 55.93 1.81 -22.53
N PRO A 6 57.04 1.27 -21.96
CA PRO A 6 57.01 0.41 -20.79
C PRO A 6 57.52 1.06 -19.48
N ASP A 7 57.16 0.37 -18.39
CA ASP A 7 57.84 0.21 -17.08
C ASP A 7 57.69 1.21 -15.89
N ARG A 8 57.22 0.62 -14.77
CA ARG A 8 57.32 1.03 -13.34
C ARG A 8 58.49 0.24 -12.68
N PRO A 9 58.86 0.38 -11.37
CA PRO A 9 58.85 1.48 -10.38
C PRO A 9 60.24 1.64 -9.68
N PRO A 10 60.35 2.34 -8.52
CA PRO A 10 60.99 1.63 -7.41
C PRO A 10 60.20 1.69 -6.08
N THR A 11 60.23 0.55 -5.41
CA THR A 11 59.79 0.26 -4.05
C THR A 11 60.69 0.96 -3.03
N MET A 12 60.14 1.64 -2.03
CA MET A 12 60.78 1.69 -0.72
C MET A 12 59.75 1.71 0.41
N ILE A 13 59.77 0.61 1.16
CA ILE A 13 59.04 0.33 2.38
C ILE A 13 59.70 1.12 3.52
N ARG A 14 58.91 1.85 4.30
CA ARG A 14 59.21 2.02 5.74
C ARG A 14 57.95 2.34 6.54
N GLN A 15 57.38 1.29 7.10
CA GLN A 15 56.63 1.35 8.36
C GLN A 15 57.65 1.40 9.51
N PRO A 16 57.37 2.17 10.57
CA PRO A 16 57.25 1.52 11.86
C PRO A 16 56.08 2.04 12.69
N ASP A 17 55.64 1.14 13.56
CA ASP A 17 54.41 1.16 14.33
C ASP A 17 54.41 2.09 15.54
N ALA A 18 53.17 2.27 16.01
CA ALA A 18 52.75 2.29 17.41
C ALA A 18 52.97 3.57 18.25
N HIS A 19 51.84 4.24 18.49
CA HIS A 19 51.24 4.52 19.80
C HIS A 19 50.68 5.94 19.89
N ALA A 20 49.35 6.08 19.73
CA ALA A 20 48.48 6.89 20.60
C ALA A 20 47.03 6.95 20.06
N ARG A 21 46.12 6.22 20.71
CA ARG A 21 44.76 6.72 21.02
C ARG A 21 44.87 7.50 22.35
N PRO A 22 44.04 8.49 22.68
CA PRO A 22 42.59 8.60 22.44
C PRO A 22 42.21 10.00 21.89
N ALA A 23 40.98 10.47 21.67
CA ALA A 23 39.67 10.11 22.18
C ALA A 23 38.58 10.59 21.21
N SER A 24 37.43 9.95 21.33
CA SER A 24 36.09 10.34 20.90
C SER A 24 35.80 11.84 20.81
N GLN A 25 35.15 12.26 19.71
CA GLN A 25 34.18 13.36 19.78
C GLN A 25 33.00 13.05 18.85
N GLY A 26 32.13 12.17 19.36
CA GLY A 26 30.82 11.91 18.78
C GLY A 26 30.01 13.20 18.75
N SER A 27 29.45 13.46 17.58
CA SER A 27 28.60 14.61 17.28
C SER A 27 27.35 14.60 18.16
N ARG A 28 27.36 15.45 19.18
CA ARG A 28 26.31 16.38 19.69
C ARG A 28 24.82 16.14 19.36
N TYR A 29 24.34 14.90 19.36
CA TYR A 29 22.91 14.59 19.39
C TYR A 29 22.46 13.83 20.65
N ALA A 30 23.39 13.47 21.54
CA ALA A 30 23.10 12.78 22.81
C ALA A 30 22.97 13.74 24.02
N GLN A 31 22.80 15.04 23.78
CA GLN A 31 22.89 16.08 24.82
C GLN A 31 21.56 16.81 25.09
N SER A 32 20.43 16.17 24.79
CA SER A 32 19.08 16.62 25.20
C SER A 32 18.40 15.66 26.18
N LEU A 33 19.12 14.65 26.69
CA LEU A 33 18.63 13.73 27.73
C LEU A 33 19.51 13.82 28.98
N ARG A 34 19.14 14.74 29.89
CA ARG A 34 19.30 14.69 31.36
C ARG A 34 19.62 16.08 31.93
N ALA A 35 18.65 16.68 32.60
CA ALA A 35 18.77 17.02 34.02
C ALA A 35 17.56 17.85 34.47
N VAL A 36 16.51 17.21 34.97
CA VAL A 36 15.80 17.67 36.17
C VAL A 36 15.33 16.42 36.92
N THR A 37 15.97 16.11 38.05
CA THR A 37 15.47 15.17 39.07
C THR A 37 14.83 15.98 40.22
N PRO A 38 14.27 15.37 41.27
CA PRO A 38 12.85 15.05 41.38
C PRO A 38 12.18 15.80 42.55
N VAL A 39 10.87 16.05 42.48
CA VAL A 39 10.08 16.35 43.69
C VAL A 39 8.92 15.38 43.78
N MET A 40 9.01 14.51 44.78
CA MET A 40 7.95 13.67 45.33
C MET A 40 6.58 14.35 45.26
N ARG A 41 5.68 13.81 44.43
CA ARG A 41 4.27 13.74 44.77
C ARG A 41 3.75 12.34 44.49
N ARG A 42 3.74 11.55 45.57
CA ARG A 42 2.90 10.37 45.80
C ARG A 42 1.55 10.51 45.11
N THR A 43 1.29 9.68 44.10
CA THR A 43 -0.03 9.09 43.91
C THR A 43 0.22 7.66 43.43
N GLY A 44 0.27 6.73 44.38
CA GLY A 44 0.37 5.31 44.07
C GLY A 44 -0.97 4.86 43.50
N LEU A 45 -0.96 4.41 42.24
CA LEU A 45 -2.07 3.64 41.69
C LEU A 45 -1.78 2.17 41.99
N LEU A 46 -2.55 1.60 42.92
CA LEU A 46 -2.51 0.19 43.29
C LEU A 46 -3.05 -0.65 42.13
N ILE A 47 -2.23 -1.53 41.56
CA ILE A 47 -2.72 -2.66 40.77
C ILE A 47 -3.25 -3.69 41.77
N VAL A 48 -4.56 -3.65 42.04
CA VAL A 48 -5.24 -4.72 42.78
C VAL A 48 -5.56 -5.82 41.79
N LEU A 49 -4.75 -6.87 41.80
CA LEU A 49 -5.07 -8.14 41.17
C LEU A 49 -6.16 -8.83 42.03
N ALA A 50 -7.43 -8.58 41.73
CA ALA A 50 -8.54 -9.29 42.34
C ALA A 50 -8.93 -10.48 41.46
N LEU A 51 -8.53 -11.69 41.90
CA LEU A 51 -9.15 -12.93 41.44
C LEU A 51 -10.60 -12.99 41.98
N GLY A 52 -11.55 -13.21 41.07
CA GLY A 52 -12.75 -14.01 41.34
C GLY A 52 -13.97 -13.33 41.96
N SER A 53 -14.92 -13.01 41.07
CA SER A 53 -16.29 -13.57 41.08
C SER A 53 -17.49 -12.62 41.34
N THR A 54 -18.34 -12.61 40.31
CA THR A 54 -19.82 -12.49 40.26
C THR A 54 -20.48 -11.15 40.59
N LEU A 55 -20.84 -10.39 39.53
CA LEU A 55 -22.23 -10.02 39.17
C LEU A 55 -22.24 -8.99 38.02
N GLY A 56 -22.72 -9.42 36.84
CA GLY A 56 -23.46 -8.60 35.87
C GLY A 56 -22.82 -7.34 35.30
N THR A 57 -21.76 -7.46 34.49
CA THR A 57 -21.49 -6.49 33.41
C THR A 57 -22.33 -6.88 32.20
N PRO A 58 -23.05 -5.96 31.52
CA PRO A 58 -23.47 -6.25 30.16
C PRO A 58 -22.18 -6.37 29.35
N ALA A 59 -21.81 -7.61 29.01
CA ALA A 59 -20.89 -7.83 27.92
C ALA A 59 -21.60 -7.29 26.68
N PHE A 60 -21.19 -6.12 26.20
CA PHE A 60 -21.13 -5.96 24.76
C PHE A 60 -20.07 -6.98 24.32
N ALA A 61 -20.52 -8.21 24.11
CA ALA A 61 -19.83 -9.12 23.24
C ALA A 61 -19.71 -8.36 21.93
N MET A 62 -18.55 -7.76 21.69
CA MET A 62 -18.12 -7.51 20.33
C MET A 62 -17.90 -8.92 19.80
N GLU A 63 -18.97 -9.49 19.26
CA GLU A 63 -18.89 -10.67 18.43
C GLU A 63 -17.98 -10.25 17.29
N SER A 64 -16.69 -10.54 17.43
CA SER A 64 -15.84 -10.66 16.27
C SER A 64 -16.53 -11.76 15.48
N LEU A 65 -17.33 -11.37 14.49
CA LEU A 65 -17.67 -12.23 13.37
C LEU A 65 -16.30 -12.68 12.85
N GLN A 66 -15.81 -13.81 13.35
CA GLN A 66 -14.63 -14.48 12.85
C GLN A 66 -15.06 -15.03 11.50
N GLY A 67 -15.11 -14.12 10.52
CA GLY A 67 -15.39 -14.51 9.17
C GLY A 67 -14.25 -15.37 8.66
N SER A 68 -14.52 -16.22 7.68
CA SER A 68 -13.42 -16.86 6.95
C SER A 68 -12.61 -15.79 6.23
N ALA A 69 -11.30 -15.76 6.49
CA ALA A 69 -10.36 -14.91 5.79
C ALA A 69 -10.52 -15.10 4.28
N THR A 70 -10.79 -14.01 3.56
CA THR A 70 -11.06 -14.05 2.12
C THR A 70 -9.90 -13.40 1.37
N THR A 71 -9.42 -14.07 0.33
CA THR A 71 -8.43 -13.48 -0.59
C THR A 71 -9.13 -12.97 -1.84
N MET A 72 -8.75 -11.78 -2.32
CA MET A 72 -9.25 -11.21 -3.56
C MET A 72 -8.13 -11.08 -4.59
N THR A 73 -8.41 -11.53 -5.82
CA THR A 73 -7.53 -11.33 -6.97
C THR A 73 -8.26 -10.57 -8.06
N VAL A 74 -7.58 -9.61 -8.68
CA VAL A 74 -8.15 -8.75 -9.72
C VAL A 74 -7.33 -8.86 -10.99
N THR A 75 -7.98 -9.00 -12.14
CA THR A 75 -7.32 -9.10 -13.44
C THR A 75 -7.97 -8.17 -14.45
N GLU A 76 -7.18 -7.23 -14.97
CA GLU A 76 -7.56 -6.37 -16.09
C GLU A 76 -7.64 -7.17 -17.40
N GLN A 77 -8.67 -6.92 -18.20
CA GLN A 77 -9.02 -7.82 -19.31
C GLN A 77 -8.47 -7.36 -20.65
N PHE A 78 -8.32 -6.05 -20.86
CA PHE A 78 -7.83 -5.47 -22.11
C PHE A 78 -6.91 -4.28 -21.84
N PRO A 79 -5.74 -4.49 -21.18
CA PRO A 79 -4.87 -3.39 -20.77
C PRO A 79 -4.41 -2.49 -21.92
N SER A 80 -4.21 -3.06 -23.12
CA SER A 80 -3.80 -2.30 -24.31
C SER A 80 -4.89 -1.37 -24.88
N GLN A 81 -6.12 -1.49 -24.40
CA GLN A 81 -7.26 -0.68 -24.85
C GLN A 81 -7.67 0.38 -23.83
N ALA A 82 -7.02 0.43 -22.65
CA ALA A 82 -7.32 1.39 -21.60
C ALA A 82 -7.10 2.82 -22.10
N ARG A 83 -8.20 3.58 -22.25
CA ARG A 83 -8.19 4.98 -22.67
C ARG A 83 -9.22 5.78 -21.90
N VAL A 84 -8.89 7.03 -21.61
CA VAL A 84 -9.84 8.01 -21.08
C VAL A 84 -11.08 8.07 -21.99
N GLY A 85 -12.26 8.01 -21.38
CA GLY A 85 -13.55 8.01 -22.07
C GLY A 85 -14.04 6.63 -22.53
N LEU A 86 -13.27 5.57 -22.31
CA LEU A 86 -13.71 4.18 -22.46
C LEU A 86 -13.89 3.53 -21.09
N ARG A 87 -14.64 2.43 -21.02
CA ARG A 87 -14.75 1.66 -19.77
C ARG A 87 -13.71 0.56 -19.73
N MET A 88 -13.08 0.37 -18.57
CA MET A 88 -12.14 -0.73 -18.34
C MET A 88 -12.86 -1.93 -17.72
N GLY A 89 -12.57 -3.13 -18.22
CA GLY A 89 -13.14 -4.38 -17.73
C GLY A 89 -12.20 -5.13 -16.80
N PHE A 90 -12.73 -5.59 -15.66
CA PHE A 90 -11.99 -6.38 -14.68
C PHE A 90 -12.76 -7.65 -14.31
N THR A 91 -12.01 -8.76 -14.22
CA THR A 91 -12.47 -9.96 -13.52
C THR A 91 -11.94 -9.90 -12.10
N ILE A 92 -12.81 -10.15 -11.13
CA ILE A 92 -12.48 -10.25 -9.71
C ILE A 92 -12.80 -11.66 -9.26
N THR A 93 -11.84 -12.30 -8.60
CA THR A 93 -12.00 -13.64 -8.01
C THR A 93 -11.86 -13.54 -6.50
N LEU A 94 -12.83 -14.09 -5.78
CA LEU A 94 -12.80 -14.23 -4.32
C LEU A 94 -12.57 -15.69 -3.98
N ASP A 95 -11.64 -15.95 -3.06
CA ASP A 95 -11.45 -17.28 -2.46
C ASP A 95 -12.48 -17.49 -1.35
N ALA A 96 -13.75 -17.56 -1.76
CA ALA A 96 -14.91 -17.71 -0.89
C ALA A 96 -16.00 -18.50 -1.64
N VAL A 97 -16.72 -19.36 -0.93
CA VAL A 97 -17.85 -20.11 -1.47
C VAL A 97 -19.11 -19.28 -1.27
N GLU A 98 -19.73 -18.85 -2.37
CA GLU A 98 -20.96 -18.02 -2.36
C GLU A 98 -20.82 -16.76 -1.48
N PRO A 99 -19.81 -15.90 -1.72
CA PRO A 99 -19.65 -14.67 -0.95
C PRO A 99 -20.88 -13.76 -1.12
N THR A 100 -21.24 -13.06 -0.05
CA THR A 100 -22.36 -12.11 -0.04
C THR A 100 -21.87 -10.71 0.31
N GLY A 101 -22.45 -9.70 -0.34
CA GLY A 101 -22.05 -8.31 -0.19
C GLY A 101 -21.68 -7.71 -1.54
N THR A 102 -20.76 -6.73 -1.52
CA THR A 102 -20.41 -5.95 -2.72
C THR A 102 -18.90 -5.81 -2.87
N ILE A 103 -18.45 -5.61 -4.11
CA ILE A 103 -17.10 -5.19 -4.41
C ILE A 103 -17.16 -3.76 -4.93
N GLU A 104 -16.46 -2.87 -4.24
CA GLU A 104 -16.36 -1.45 -4.55
C GLU A 104 -15.00 -1.13 -5.16
N VAL A 105 -14.97 -0.31 -6.21
CA VAL A 105 -13.75 0.07 -6.92
C VAL A 105 -13.49 1.54 -6.73
N TYR A 106 -12.33 1.88 -6.21
CA TYR A 106 -11.93 3.24 -5.87
C TYR A 106 -10.69 3.68 -6.64
N THR A 107 -10.57 5.00 -6.82
CA THR A 107 -9.29 5.67 -7.02
C THR A 107 -9.14 6.78 -5.98
N GLY A 108 -8.12 6.68 -5.12
CA GLY A 108 -8.06 7.48 -3.90
C GLY A 108 -9.34 7.33 -3.07
N ALA A 109 -10.02 8.45 -2.80
CA ALA A 109 -11.30 8.50 -2.08
C ALA A 109 -12.54 8.41 -2.99
N THR A 110 -12.38 8.37 -4.31
CA THR A 110 -13.50 8.40 -5.27
C THR A 110 -13.96 6.99 -5.57
N LEU A 111 -15.23 6.68 -5.30
CA LEU A 111 -15.89 5.46 -5.76
C LEU A 111 -16.18 5.55 -7.27
N LEU A 112 -15.70 4.58 -8.04
CA LEU A 112 -15.85 4.53 -9.49
C LEU A 112 -16.90 3.52 -9.93
N ALA A 113 -16.98 2.38 -9.26
CA ALA A 113 -17.92 1.31 -9.60
C ALA A 113 -18.24 0.44 -8.38
N THR A 114 -19.41 -0.19 -8.40
CA THR A 114 -19.83 -1.21 -7.44
C THR A 114 -20.38 -2.40 -8.23
N THR A 115 -20.10 -3.62 -7.76
CA THR A 115 -20.66 -4.85 -8.32
C THR A 115 -21.01 -5.81 -7.17
N ASP A 116 -21.96 -6.70 -7.38
CA ASP A 116 -22.30 -7.71 -6.38
C ASP A 116 -21.14 -8.71 -6.22
N ALA A 117 -20.85 -9.09 -4.97
CA ALA A 117 -19.82 -10.08 -4.69
C ALA A 117 -20.27 -11.47 -5.19
N ARG A 118 -19.35 -12.16 -5.85
CA ARG A 118 -19.45 -13.57 -6.27
C ARG A 118 -18.05 -14.19 -6.19
N ASP A 119 -17.98 -15.51 -6.18
CA ASP A 119 -16.72 -16.26 -6.35
C ASP A 119 -15.93 -15.74 -7.56
N ARG A 120 -16.64 -15.40 -8.65
CA ARG A 120 -16.10 -14.70 -9.80
C ARG A 120 -17.04 -13.60 -10.30
N ALA A 121 -16.65 -12.34 -10.10
CA ALA A 121 -17.41 -11.17 -10.50
C ALA A 121 -16.76 -10.45 -11.70
N TRP A 122 -17.59 -9.74 -12.47
CA TRP A 122 -17.15 -8.80 -13.49
C TRP A 122 -17.52 -7.39 -13.07
N THR A 123 -16.64 -6.42 -13.33
CA THR A 123 -16.96 -5.00 -13.18
C THR A 123 -16.42 -4.17 -14.33
N SER A 124 -17.12 -3.06 -14.60
CA SER A 124 -16.78 -2.11 -15.66
C SER A 124 -16.55 -0.74 -15.04
N VAL A 125 -15.28 -0.31 -15.01
CA VAL A 125 -14.83 0.92 -14.37
C VAL A 125 -14.90 2.09 -15.37
N PRO A 126 -15.65 3.17 -15.06
CA PRO A 126 -15.66 4.40 -15.86
C PRO A 126 -14.31 5.12 -15.78
N THR A 127 -13.92 5.81 -16.87
CA THR A 127 -12.63 6.53 -16.94
C THR A 127 -12.76 7.99 -17.36
N GLU A 128 -13.98 8.48 -17.56
CA GLU A 128 -14.29 9.82 -18.07
C GLU A 128 -13.73 10.94 -17.18
N THR A 129 -13.62 10.67 -15.88
CA THR A 129 -13.10 11.60 -14.87
C THR A 129 -11.65 11.32 -14.48
N LEU A 130 -11.02 10.30 -15.06
CA LEU A 130 -9.67 9.89 -14.72
C LEU A 130 -8.66 10.62 -15.60
N LEU A 131 -7.50 10.91 -15.01
CA LEU A 131 -6.37 11.45 -15.76
C LEU A 131 -5.59 10.31 -16.42
N PRO A 132 -5.08 10.52 -17.64
CA PRO A 132 -4.21 9.56 -18.31
C PRO A 132 -2.88 9.41 -17.56
N GLY A 133 -2.28 8.22 -17.70
CA GLY A 133 -1.07 7.78 -17.00
C GLY A 133 -1.35 6.59 -16.08
N CYS A 134 -0.44 6.37 -15.13
CA CYS A 134 -0.57 5.29 -14.15
C CYS A 134 -1.64 5.61 -13.11
N VAL A 135 -2.75 4.90 -13.14
CA VAL A 135 -3.90 5.07 -12.25
C VAL A 135 -3.95 3.91 -11.25
N PRO A 136 -3.80 4.17 -9.94
CA PRO A 136 -4.02 3.16 -8.92
C PRO A 136 -5.52 2.95 -8.71
N LEU A 137 -5.94 1.69 -8.77
CA LEU A 137 -7.29 1.25 -8.46
C LEU A 137 -7.27 0.33 -7.25
N ARG A 138 -8.19 0.57 -6.33
CA ARG A 138 -8.36 -0.18 -5.09
C ARG A 138 -9.73 -0.84 -5.10
N PHE A 139 -9.74 -2.17 -5.06
CA PHE A 139 -10.94 -3.00 -5.03
C PHE A 139 -11.16 -3.43 -3.58
N VAL A 140 -12.37 -3.27 -3.07
CA VAL A 140 -12.73 -3.55 -1.67
C VAL A 140 -13.95 -4.46 -1.66
N TYR A 141 -13.79 -5.67 -1.16
CA TYR A 141 -14.89 -6.56 -0.84
C TYR A 141 -15.47 -6.19 0.52
N VAL A 142 -16.69 -5.67 0.50
CA VAL A 142 -17.49 -5.35 1.68
C VAL A 142 -18.47 -6.51 1.89
N SER A 143 -18.10 -7.42 2.79
CA SER A 143 -18.91 -8.59 3.14
C SER A 143 -20.14 -8.20 3.95
N THR A 144 -21.25 -8.88 3.69
CA THR A 144 -22.46 -8.82 4.53
C THR A 144 -22.77 -10.15 5.23
N GLY A 145 -21.87 -11.13 5.11
CA GLY A 145 -22.04 -12.48 5.67
C GLY A 145 -20.83 -12.93 6.47
N ASP A 146 -20.60 -14.24 6.51
CA ASP A 146 -19.57 -14.89 7.35
C ASP A 146 -18.15 -14.84 6.75
N PHE A 147 -17.92 -13.97 5.78
CA PHE A 147 -16.60 -13.78 5.19
C PHE A 147 -15.98 -12.48 5.70
N GLU A 148 -14.68 -12.48 5.96
CA GLU A 148 -13.96 -11.22 6.20
C GLU A 148 -13.89 -10.41 4.91
N GLY A 149 -13.93 -9.08 5.04
CA GLY A 149 -13.66 -8.20 3.90
C GLY A 149 -12.26 -8.39 3.35
N ALA A 150 -12.09 -8.14 2.06
CA ALA A 150 -10.81 -8.30 1.37
C ALA A 150 -10.49 -7.04 0.54
N GLU A 151 -9.21 -6.75 0.33
CA GLU A 151 -8.78 -5.63 -0.51
C GLU A 151 -7.71 -6.09 -1.51
N ALA A 152 -7.76 -5.54 -2.72
CA ALA A 152 -6.74 -5.72 -3.75
C ALA A 152 -6.47 -4.39 -4.46
N THR A 153 -5.21 -4.14 -4.81
CA THR A 153 -4.81 -2.95 -5.56
C THR A 153 -4.15 -3.35 -6.87
N ILE A 154 -4.45 -2.61 -7.94
CA ILE A 154 -3.80 -2.74 -9.24
C ILE A 154 -3.52 -1.35 -9.81
N SER A 155 -2.36 -1.19 -10.46
CA SER A 155 -2.05 0.01 -11.23
C SER A 155 -2.29 -0.26 -12.69
N VAL A 156 -3.10 0.58 -13.34
CA VAL A 156 -3.40 0.48 -14.77
C VAL A 156 -2.80 1.67 -15.52
N GLU A 157 -2.29 1.43 -16.71
CA GLU A 157 -1.80 2.52 -17.57
C GLU A 157 -2.95 3.01 -18.45
N LEU A 158 -3.48 4.19 -18.16
CA LEU A 158 -4.60 4.77 -18.87
C LEU A 158 -4.09 5.71 -19.97
N HIS A 159 -4.29 5.35 -21.23
CA HIS A 159 -3.88 6.22 -22.33
C HIS A 159 -4.84 7.39 -22.56
N MET A 160 -4.35 8.42 -23.25
CA MET A 160 -5.18 9.52 -23.72
C MET A 160 -6.38 9.01 -24.55
N ALA A 161 -7.49 9.76 -24.50
CA ALA A 161 -8.65 9.53 -25.36
C ALA A 161 -8.26 9.54 -26.85
N SER A 162 -9.00 8.79 -27.67
CA SER A 162 -8.80 8.80 -29.12
C SER A 162 -9.61 9.91 -29.77
N THR A 163 -8.96 10.76 -30.57
CA THR A 163 -9.61 11.82 -31.35
C THR A 163 -9.54 11.47 -32.83
N ARG A 164 -10.68 11.55 -33.53
CA ARG A 164 -10.76 11.41 -35.00
C ARG A 164 -11.20 12.74 -35.61
N VAL A 165 -10.43 13.23 -36.59
CA VAL A 165 -10.77 14.43 -37.38
C VAL A 165 -11.11 13.99 -38.80
N THR A 166 -12.23 14.49 -39.33
CA THR A 166 -12.65 14.26 -40.72
C THR A 166 -12.64 15.59 -41.47
N ILE A 167 -11.88 15.66 -42.55
CA ILE A 167 -11.82 16.84 -43.44
C ILE A 167 -12.61 16.50 -44.71
N THR A 168 -13.55 17.36 -45.07
CA THR A 168 -14.30 17.25 -46.32
C THR A 168 -14.01 18.49 -47.16
N ALA A 169 -13.38 18.29 -48.32
CA ALA A 169 -13.22 19.36 -49.30
C ALA A 169 -14.51 19.53 -50.11
N ARG A 170 -14.97 20.77 -50.28
CA ARG A 170 -16.01 21.13 -51.24
C ARG A 170 -15.34 21.75 -52.46
N ARG A 171 -15.80 21.41 -53.68
CA ARG A 171 -15.35 22.11 -54.89
C ARG A 171 -15.90 23.54 -54.88
N PRO A 172 -15.09 24.53 -55.32
CA PRO A 172 -15.55 25.90 -55.51
C PRO A 172 -16.62 26.01 -56.59
#